data_AF-U2PKM0-F1
#
_entry.id   AF-U2PKM0-F1
#
_cell.length_a   1.000
_cell.length_b   1.000
_cell.length_c   1.000
_cell.angle_alpha   90.00
_cell.angle_beta   90.00
_cell.angle_gamma   90.00
#
_symmetry.space_group_name_H-M   'P 1'
#
loop_
_entity.id
_entity.type
_entity.pdbx_description
1 polymer ?
#
loop_
_entity_poly.entity_id
_entity_poly.type
_entity_poly.pdbx_seq_one_letter_code
_entity_poly.pdbx_strand_id
1 'polypeptide(L)'
;MGYIVWLLKKQKRDRDANSKGTMLLLRVQLIEYHDKYMRLGEIPSYAYENFNEMYDAYHKLGGNGMVTKMKQEIEELHFKKKGQ
;
A
#
# COMPACT_ATOMS: atom_id res chain seq x y z
N MET A 1 19.63 -34.47 4.64
CA MET A 1 18.57 -33.60 4.05
C MET A 1 17.77 -32.78 5.07
N GLY A 2 17.63 -33.17 6.35
CA GLY A 2 16.77 -32.46 7.31
C GLY A 2 17.19 -31.01 7.66
N TYR A 3 18.49 -30.71 7.73
CA TYR A 3 18.99 -29.36 8.05
C TYR A 3 18.71 -28.33 6.95
N ILE A 4 18.85 -28.71 5.68
CA ILE A 4 18.54 -27.85 4.52
C ILE A 4 17.04 -27.52 4.51
N VAL A 5 16.17 -28.51 4.74
CA VAL A 5 14.72 -28.29 4.82
C VAL A 5 14.35 -27.38 6.00
N TRP A 6 15.00 -27.55 7.15
CA TRP A 6 14.81 -26.67 8.31
C TRP A 6 15.27 -25.22 8.03
N LEU A 7 16.43 -25.03 7.39
CA LEU A 7 16.94 -23.73 6.98
C LEU A 7 16.00 -23.03 6.00
N LEU A 8 15.51 -23.75 4.99
CA LEU A 8 14.54 -23.23 4.02
C LEU A 8 13.21 -22.86 4.69
N LYS A 9 12.72 -23.68 5.62
CA LYS A 9 11.51 -23.36 6.41
C LYS A 9 11.72 -22.12 7.29
N LYS A 10 12.89 -21.98 7.91
CA LYS A 10 13.23 -20.81 8.74
C LYS A 10 13.33 -19.53 7.88
N GLN A 11 14.05 -19.57 6.76
CA GLN A 11 14.14 -18.46 5.81
C GLN A 11 12.78 -18.04 5.26
N LYS A 12 11.91 -19.01 4.91
CA LYS A 12 10.55 -18.71 4.44
C LYS A 12 9.74 -18.01 5.52
N ARG A 13 9.76 -18.50 6.77
CA ARG A 13 9.04 -17.90 7.89
C ARG A 13 9.51 -16.48 8.20
N ASP A 14 10.83 -16.24 8.21
CA ASP A 14 11.39 -14.92 8.50
C ASP A 14 11.08 -13.92 7.36
N ARG A 15 11.08 -14.37 6.09
CA ARG A 15 10.59 -13.57 4.95
C ARG A 15 9.10 -13.26 5.05
N ASP A 16 8.27 -14.23 5.44
CA ASP A 16 6.82 -14.03 5.56
C ASP A 16 6.49 -13.03 6.67
N ALA A 17 7.20 -13.09 7.81
CA ALA A 17 7.07 -12.13 8.91
C ALA A 17 7.49 -10.71 8.50
N ASN A 18 8.63 -10.57 7.82
CA ASN A 18 9.10 -9.27 7.32
C ASN A 18 8.15 -8.69 6.25
N SER A 19 7.65 -9.54 5.34
CA SER A 19 6.66 -9.14 4.34
C SER A 19 5.38 -8.61 4.99
N LYS A 20 4.92 -9.26 6.06
CA LYS A 20 3.73 -8.84 6.81
C LYS A 20 3.95 -7.54 7.59
N GLY A 21 5.13 -7.36 8.20
CA GLY A 21 5.50 -6.11 8.86
C GLY A 21 5.51 -4.93 7.90
N THR A 22 6.18 -5.07 6.75
CA THR A 22 6.21 -4.05 5.69
C THR A 22 4.83 -3.73 5.16
N MET A 23 3.97 -4.74 4.96
CA MET A 23 2.59 -4.55 4.52
C MET A 23 1.77 -3.70 5.51
N LEU A 24 1.91 -3.94 6.82
CA LEU A 24 1.22 -3.15 7.84
C LEU A 24 1.72 -1.71 7.89
N LEU A 25 3.02 -1.49 7.75
CA LEU A 25 3.59 -0.14 7.69
C LEU A 25 3.11 0.63 6.45
N LEU A 26 3.10 -0.03 5.28
CA LEU A 26 2.54 0.54 4.05
C LEU A 26 1.06 0.87 4.21
N ARG A 27 0.29 0.03 4.91
CA ARG A 27 -1.13 0.31 5.18
C ARG A 27 -1.32 1.59 5.98
N VAL A 28 -0.55 1.77 7.05
CA VAL A 28 -0.62 2.99 7.89
C VAL A 28 -0.26 4.22 7.05
N GLN A 29 0.82 4.13 6.26
CA GLN A 29 1.23 5.21 5.37
C GLN A 29 0.17 5.56 4.32
N LEU A 30 -0.48 4.57 3.70
CA LEU A 30 -1.56 4.80 2.74
C LEU A 30 -2.78 5.48 3.39
N ILE A 31 -3.12 5.14 4.64
CA ILE A 31 -4.20 5.79 5.39
C ILE A 31 -3.84 7.25 5.70
N GLU A 32 -2.64 7.51 6.21
CA GLU A 32 -2.18 8.87 6.52
C GLU A 32 -2.12 9.75 5.26
N TYR A 33 -1.64 9.19 4.14
CA TYR A 33 -1.62 9.88 2.85
C TYR A 33 -3.02 10.21 2.36
N HIS A 34 -3.93 9.24 2.42
CA HIS A 34 -5.32 9.42 2.04
C HIS A 34 -5.98 10.54 2.87
N ASP A 35 -5.90 10.45 4.20
CA ASP A 35 -6.48 11.46 5.11
C ASP A 35 -5.94 12.86 4.82
N LYS A 36 -4.64 12.98 4.54
CA LYS A 36 -4.00 14.26 4.21
C LYS A 36 -4.59 14.88 2.95
N TYR A 37 -4.65 14.15 1.84
CA TYR A 37 -5.11 14.72 0.56
C TYR A 37 -6.62 14.87 0.51
N MET A 38 -7.38 13.98 1.15
CA MET A 38 -8.83 14.15 1.30
C MET A 38 -9.18 15.41 2.09
N ARG A 39 -8.39 15.76 3.12
CA ARG A 39 -8.56 17.02 3.85
C ARG A 39 -8.20 18.25 3.00
N LEU A 40 -7.17 18.14 2.17
CA LEU A 40 -6.77 19.22 1.26
C LEU A 40 -7.78 19.43 0.12
N GLY A 41 -8.55 18.39 -0.23
CA GLY A 41 -9.50 18.45 -1.34
C GLY A 41 -8.83 18.42 -2.72
N GLU A 42 -7.51 18.30 -2.77
CA GLU A 42 -6.74 18.17 -3.99
C GLU A 42 -5.53 17.25 -3.81
N ILE A 43 -5.17 16.55 -4.88
CA ILE A 43 -3.95 15.75 -4.93
C ILE A 43 -3.12 16.13 -6.17
N PRO A 44 -1.86 16.57 -5.99
CA PRO A 44 -0.93 16.76 -7.09
C PRO A 44 -0.62 15.46 -7.84
N SER A 45 -0.28 15.53 -9.13
CA SER A 45 -0.01 14.33 -9.95
C SER A 45 1.09 13.44 -9.38
N TYR A 46 2.18 14.02 -8.86
CA TYR A 46 3.26 13.24 -8.25
C TYR A 46 2.78 12.47 -7.01
N ALA A 47 1.90 13.07 -6.19
CA ALA A 47 1.40 12.45 -4.98
C ALA A 47 0.42 11.32 -5.31
N TYR A 48 -0.36 11.49 -6.37
CA TYR A 48 -1.27 10.48 -6.91
C TYR A 48 -0.50 9.26 -7.46
N GLU A 49 0.54 9.48 -8.27
CA GLU A 49 1.41 8.41 -8.77
C GLU A 49 2.07 7.65 -7.61
N ASN A 50 2.62 8.37 -6.63
CA ASN A 50 3.24 7.76 -5.46
C ASN A 50 2.25 6.92 -4.64
N PHE A 51 1.00 7.40 -4.50
CA PHE A 51 -0.06 6.64 -3.84
C PHE A 51 -0.39 5.34 -4.58
N ASN A 52 -0.45 5.38 -5.92
CA ASN A 52 -0.69 4.20 -6.74
C ASN A 52 0.43 3.16 -6.63
N GLU A 53 1.69 3.59 -6.67
CA GLU A 53 2.83 2.69 -6.48
C GLU A 53 2.82 2.03 -5.09
N MET A 54 2.54 2.81 -4.05
CA MET A 54 2.40 2.31 -2.69
C MET A 54 1.23 1.32 -2.55
N TYR A 55 0.08 1.62 -3.18
CA TYR A 55 -1.07 0.73 -3.20
C TYR A 55 -0.74 -0.59 -3.89
N ASP A 56 -0.09 -0.55 -5.05
CA ASP A 56 0.28 -1.75 -5.81
C ASP A 56 1.26 -2.62 -5.01
N ALA A 57 2.23 -2.01 -4.34
CA ALA A 57 3.14 -2.72 -3.43
C ALA A 57 2.39 -3.36 -2.26
N TYR A 58 1.48 -2.62 -1.62
CA TYR A 58 0.63 -3.13 -0.54
C TYR A 58 -0.25 -4.29 -1.00
N HIS A 59 -0.87 -4.19 -2.17
CA HIS A 59 -1.74 -5.22 -2.72
C HIS A 59 -0.96 -6.50 -3.04
N LYS A 60 0.24 -6.38 -3.62
CA LYS A 60 1.15 -7.52 -3.87
C LYS A 60 1.56 -8.26 -2.60
N LEU A 61 1.60 -7.57 -1.46
CA LEU A 61 1.90 -8.18 -0.15
C LEU A 61 0.67 -8.83 0.53
N GLY A 62 -0.47 -8.92 -0.15
CA GLY A 62 -1.71 -9.50 0.38
C GLY A 62 -2.58 -8.50 1.17
N GLY A 63 -2.51 -7.22 0.78
CA GLY A 63 -3.32 -6.16 1.36
C GLY A 63 -4.84 -6.37 1.22
N ASN A 64 -5.61 -5.78 2.14
CA ASN A 64 -7.07 -5.91 2.20
C ASN A 64 -7.84 -4.87 1.35
N GLY A 65 -9.13 -5.14 1.12
CA GLY A 65 -10.00 -4.30 0.27
C GLY A 65 -10.38 -2.93 0.84
N MET A 66 -9.98 -2.61 2.07
CA MET A 66 -10.22 -1.27 2.65
C MET A 66 -9.40 -0.20 1.94
N VAL A 67 -8.12 -0.49 1.64
CA VAL A 67 -7.25 0.44 0.92
C VAL A 67 -7.68 0.59 -0.55
N THR A 68 -8.32 -0.42 -1.13
CA THR A 68 -8.90 -0.33 -2.48
C THR A 68 -9.96 0.76 -2.59
N LYS A 69 -10.81 0.92 -1.56
CA LYS A 69 -11.78 2.03 -1.53
C LYS A 69 -11.09 3.39 -1.41
N MET A 70 -10.08 3.50 -0.56
CA MET A 70 -9.29 4.73 -0.43
C MET A 70 -8.62 5.14 -1.75
N LYS A 71 -8.15 4.15 -2.54
CA LYS A 71 -7.62 4.41 -3.88
C LYS A 71 -8.68 5.03 -4.81
N GLN A 72 -9.90 4.50 -4.81
CA GLN A 72 -10.99 5.04 -5.62
C GLN A 72 -11.31 6.49 -5.24
N GLU A 73 -11.35 6.80 -3.95
CA GLU A 73 -11.58 8.17 -3.46
C GLU A 73 -10.47 9.13 -3.91
N ILE A 74 -9.21 8.68 -3.89
CA ILE A 74 -8.07 9.46 -4.37
C ILE A 74 -8.08 9.63 -5.89
N GLU A 75 -8.49 8.61 -6.64
CA GLU A 75 -8.71 8.69 -8.10
C GLU A 75 -9.78 9.74 -8.43
N GLU A 76 -10.93 9.69 -7.76
CA GLU A 76 -12.00 10.68 -7.92
C GLU A 76 -11.51 12.10 -7.61
N LEU A 77 -10.72 12.26 -6.54
CA LEU A 77 -10.14 13.55 -6.15
C LEU A 77 -9.21 14.10 -7.24
N HIS A 78 -8.38 13.25 -7.83
CA HIS A 78 -7.48 13.62 -8.92
C HIS A 78 -8.24 14.02 -10.19
N PHE A 79 -9.33 13.32 -10.53
CA PHE A 79 -10.16 13.66 -11.69
C PHE A 79 -10.94 14.96 -11.50
N LYS A 80 -11.47 15.23 -10.31
CA LYS A 80 -12.17 16.50 -10.01
C LYS A 80 -11.28 17.72 -10.25
N LYS A 81 -9.98 17.62 -9.96
CA LYS A 81 -8.99 18.67 -10.22
C LYS A 81 -8.73 18.90 -11.71
N LYS A 82 -8.80 17.87 -12.56
CA LYS A 82 -8.57 17.97 -14.01
C LYS A 82 -9.77 18.51 -14.80
N GLY A 83 -10.96 18.52 -14.20
CA GLY A 83 -12.19 19.00 -14.82
C GLY A 83 -12.50 20.49 -14.61
N GLN A 84 -11.67 21.20 -13.83
CA GLN A 84 -11.67 22.67 -13.71
C GLN A 84 -10.51 23.26 -14.52
#